data_AF-A0A1Z9SWV6-F1
#
_entry.id   AF-A0A1Z9SWV6-F1
#
_cell.length_a   1.000
_cell.length_b   1.000
_cell.length_c   1.000
_cell.angle_alpha   90.00
_cell.angle_beta   90.00
_cell.angle_gamma   90.00
#
_symmetry.space_group_name_H-M   'P 1'
#
loop_
_entity.id
_entity.type
_entity.pdbx_description
1 polymer ?
#
loop_
_entity_poly.entity_id
_entity_poly.type
_entity_poly.pdbx_seq_one_letter_code
_entity_poly.pdbx_strand_id
1 'polypeptide(L)' 'MKNKPKKKKSVNLISLGCAKNLVDSEILLGGINQTNLDIVKDPEDADTIIVNTCGFLDIAREESVNTILEAAELKNTG' A
#
# COMPACT_ATOMS: atom_id res chain seq x y z
N MET A 1 1.79 -25.16 26.70
CA MET A 1 2.11 -24.78 25.30
C MET A 1 1.88 -23.28 25.18
N LYS A 2 2.94 -22.47 25.05
CA LYS A 2 2.81 -21.00 24.99
C LYS A 2 2.58 -20.59 23.53
N ASN A 3 1.38 -20.13 23.19
CA ASN A 3 1.10 -19.52 21.88
C ASN A 3 1.93 -18.24 21.76
N LYS A 4 2.85 -18.20 20.79
CA LYS A 4 3.57 -16.97 20.42
C LYS A 4 2.57 -16.04 19.72
N PRO A 5 2.45 -14.76 20.09
CA PRO A 5 1.56 -13.84 19.38
C PRO A 5 2.02 -13.75 17.91
N LYS A 6 1.10 -13.96 16.96
CA LYS A 6 1.40 -13.76 15.53
C LYS A 6 1.77 -12.28 15.34
N LYS A 7 2.94 -12.01 14.75
CA LYS A 7 3.36 -10.67 14.34
C LYS A 7 2.24 -10.07 13.47
N LYS A 8 1.78 -8.86 13.80
CA LYS A 8 0.84 -8.13 12.94
C LYS A 8 1.50 -7.89 11.58
N LYS A 9 0.71 -8.04 10.52
CA LYS A 9 1.17 -7.81 9.14
C LYS A 9 1.13 -6.31 8.84
N SER A 10 2.22 -5.78 8.27
CA SER A 10 2.33 -4.37 7.91
C SER A 10 1.86 -4.09 6.49
N VAL A 11 1.15 -2.98 6.29
CA VAL A 11 0.65 -2.55 4.98
C VAL A 11 1.08 -1.12 4.71
N ASN A 12 1.57 -0.86 3.50
CA ASN A 12 1.77 0.47 2.96
C ASN A 12 0.78 0.74 1.82
N LEU A 13 0.37 2.00 1.67
CA LEU A 13 -0.52 2.44 0.60
C LEU A 13 0.12 3.61 -0.15
N ILE A 14 0.34 3.42 -1.45
CA ILE A 14 0.77 4.47 -2.37
C ILE A 14 -0.46 4.92 -3.16
N SER A 15 -0.77 6.22 -3.08
CA SER A 15 -1.92 6.82 -3.77
C SER A 15 -1.43 7.73 -4.89
N LEU A 16 -1.85 7.43 -6.12
CA LEU A 16 -1.52 8.14 -7.35
C LEU A 16 -2.79 8.68 -8.02
N GLY A 17 -2.63 9.62 -8.94
CA GLY A 17 -3.75 10.22 -9.67
C GLY A 17 -4.28 11.49 -9.01
N CYS A 18 -5.58 11.55 -8.73
CA CYS A 18 -6.24 12.80 -8.34
C CYS A 18 -6.82 12.77 -6.92
N ALA A 19 -7.48 13.86 -6.53
CA ALA A 19 -8.12 13.99 -5.22
C ALA A 19 -9.10 12.85 -4.88
N LYS A 20 -9.73 12.25 -5.90
CA LYS A 20 -10.60 11.09 -5.68
C LYS A 20 -9.82 9.88 -5.16
N ASN A 21 -8.66 9.59 -5.75
CA ASN A 21 -7.80 8.50 -5.27
C ASN A 21 -7.30 8.76 -3.85
N LEU A 22 -7.00 10.02 -3.50
CA LEU A 22 -6.64 10.38 -2.13
C LEU A 22 -7.77 10.08 -1.13
N VAL A 23 -9.00 10.52 -1.42
CA VAL A 23 -10.16 10.26 -0.55
C VAL A 23 -10.46 8.76 -0.46
N ASP A 24 -10.40 8.04 -1.59
CA ASP A 24 -10.58 6.59 -1.63
C ASP A 24 -9.49 5.88 -0.77
N SER A 25 -8.26 6.38 -0.80
CA SER A 25 -7.14 5.90 0.03
C SER A 25 -7.36 6.15 1.52
N GLU A 26 -7.83 7.34 1.93
CA GLU A 26 -8.15 7.64 3.32
C GLU A 26 -9.25 6.73 3.88
N ILE A 27 -10.29 6.47 3.08
CA ILE A 27 -11.35 5.52 3.44
C ILE A 27 -10.77 4.11 3.62
N LEU A 28 -9.92 3.66 2.71
CA LEU A 28 -9.26 2.35 2.80
C LEU A 28 -8.39 2.25 4.05
N LEU A 29 -7.57 3.26 4.35
CA LEU A 29 -6.73 3.31 5.56
C LEU A 29 -7.59 3.31 6.83
N GLY A 30 -8.71 4.04 6.83
CA GLY A 30 -9.69 4.04 7.91
C GLY A 30 -10.28 2.65 8.17
N GLY A 31 -10.54 1.88 7.11
CA GLY A 31 -10.97 0.48 7.21
C GLY A 31 -9.85 -0.43 7.73
N ILE A 32 -8.63 -0.31 7.22
CA ILE A 32 -7.46 -1.10 7.65
C ILE A 32 -7.16 -0.87 9.13
N ASN A 33 -7.29 0.36 9.64
CA ASN A 33 -7.11 0.70 11.05
C ASN A 33 -8.07 -0.03 12.00
N GLN A 34 -9.19 -0.57 11.49
CA GLN A 34 -10.14 -1.37 12.27
C GLN A 34 -9.82 -2.87 12.26
N THR A 35 -8.75 -3.27 11.55
CA THR A 35 -8.29 -4.65 11.45
C THR A 35 -7.06 -4.90 12.34
N ASN A 36 -6.54 -6.13 12.32
CA ASN A 36 -5.28 -6.46 13.01
C ASN A 36 -4.03 -6.27 12.13
N LEU A 37 -4.10 -5.37 11.15
CA LEU A 37 -2.97 -4.95 10.32
C LEU A 37 -2.36 -3.66 10.89
N ASP A 38 -1.06 -3.47 10.70
CA ASP A 38 -0.39 -2.21 11.03
C ASP A 38 -0.13 -1.42 9.75
N ILE A 39 -0.39 -0.12 9.77
CA ILE A 39 -0.12 0.76 8.63
C ILE A 39 1.28 1.35 8.81
N VAL A 40 2.13 1.19 7.80
CA VAL A 40 3.49 1.74 7.79
C VAL A 40 3.63 2.79 6.69
N LYS A 41 4.46 3.81 6.95
CA LYS A 41 4.66 4.91 6.03
C LYS A 41 5.62 4.56 4.89
N ASP A 42 6.66 3.81 5.21
CA ASP A 42 7.71 3.47 4.26
C ASP A 42 7.41 2.09 3.62
N PRO A 43 7.45 1.97 2.28
CA PRO A 43 7.17 0.70 1.59
C PRO A 43 8.11 -0.45 1.97
N GLU A 44 9.35 -0.14 2.36
CA GLU A 44 10.37 -1.10 2.80
C GLU A 44 9.99 -1.83 4.09
N ASP A 45 9.17 -1.20 4.94
CA ASP A 45 8.71 -1.78 6.21
C ASP A 45 7.44 -2.63 6.05
N ALA A 46 6.89 -2.72 4.84
CA ALA A 46 5.58 -3.30 4.58
C ALA A 46 5.66 -4.78 4.16
N ASP A 47 4.86 -5.64 4.80
CA ASP A 47 4.58 -6.99 4.28
C ASP A 47 3.75 -6.95 2.99
N THR A 48 3.01 -5.86 2.75
CA THR A 48 2.15 -5.67 1.58
C THR A 48 2.08 -4.20 1.18
N ILE A 49 2.29 -3.92 -0.11
CA ILE A 49 2.13 -2.59 -0.69
C ILE A 49 0.87 -2.60 -1.55
N ILE A 50 0.00 -1.61 -1.35
CA ILE A 50 -1.18 -1.34 -2.17
C ILE A 50 -0.88 -0.10 -3.02
N VAL A 51 -1.08 -0.19 -4.33
CA VAL A 51 -0.99 0.96 -5.25
C VAL A 51 -2.40 1.32 -5.71
N ASN A 52 -2.92 2.47 -5.28
CA ASN A 52 -4.21 3.00 -5.70
C ASN A 52 -3.97 4.08 -6.76
N THR A 53 -4.48 3.89 -7.98
CA THR A 53 -4.29 4.83 -9.09
C THR A 53 -5.57 5.04 -9.89
N CYS A 54 -5.57 6.00 -10.82
CA CYS A 54 -6.64 6.23 -11.77
C CYS A 54 -6.39 5.47 -13.09
N GLY A 55 -7.36 4.65 -13.52
CA GLY A 55 -7.28 3.92 -14.80
C GLY A 55 -7.57 4.77 -16.05
N PHE A 56 -7.95 6.04 -15.89
CA PHE A 56 -8.39 6.91 -16.99
C PHE A 56 -7.42 8.06 -17.29
N LEU A 57 -6.65 8.52 -16.31
CA LEU A 57 -5.70 9.60 -16.50
C LEU A 57 -4.37 9.02 -17.00
N ASP A 58 -3.92 9.43 -18.17
CA ASP A 58 -2.71 8.87 -18.78
C ASP A 58 -1.47 9.06 -17.89
N ILE A 59 -1.31 10.24 -17.28
CA ILE A 59 -0.21 10.49 -16.33
C ILE A 59 -0.23 9.51 -15.13
N ALA A 60 -1.41 9.24 -14.57
CA ALA A 60 -1.55 8.33 -13.44
C ALA A 60 -1.28 6.87 -13.84
N ARG A 61 -1.57 6.50 -15.09
CA ARG A 61 -1.27 5.19 -15.65
C ARG A 61 0.24 5.02 -15.80
N GLU A 62 0.92 5.99 -16.39
CA GLU A 62 2.39 5.98 -16.53
C GLU A 62 3.10 5.91 -15.17
N GLU A 63 2.70 6.77 -14.22
CA GLU A 63 3.21 6.75 -12.84
C GLU A 63 2.99 5.38 -12.19
N SER A 64 1.78 4.80 -12.34
CA SER A 64 1.47 3.52 -11.71
C SER A 64 2.33 2.36 -12.21
N VAL A 65 2.69 2.34 -13.50
CA VAL A 65 3.57 1.31 -14.05
C VAL A 65 4.94 1.38 -13.38
N ASN A 66 5.52 2.58 -13.29
CA ASN A 66 6.82 2.79 -12.66
C ASN A 66 6.78 2.41 -11.18
N THR A 67 5.78 2.88 -10.43
CA THR A 67 5.60 2.55 -9.01
C THR A 67 5.41 1.05 -8.76
N ILE A 68 4.68 0.35 -9.64
CA ILE A 68 4.50 -1.11 -9.52
C ILE A 68 5.84 -1.83 -9.72
N LEU A 69 6.66 -1.39 -10.68
CA LEU A 69 7.98 -1.98 -10.91
C LEU A 69 8.93 -1.72 -9.73
N GLU A 70 8.97 -0.49 -9.21
CA GLU A 70 9.74 -0.15 -8.00
C GLU A 70 9.30 -0.99 -6.79
N ALA A 71 7.99 -1.12 -6.55
CA ALA A 71 7.45 -1.94 -5.48
C ALA A 71 7.71 -3.45 -5.68
N ALA A 72 7.82 -3.91 -6.93
CA ALA A 72 8.17 -5.30 -7.25
C ALA A 72 9.65 -5.58 -6.94
N GLU A 73 10.55 -4.64 -7.19
CA GLU A 73 11.97 -4.79 -6.84
C GLU A 73 12.17 -4.94 -5.33
N LEU A 74 11.38 -4.25 -4.50
CA LEU A 74 11.42 -4.41 -3.05
C LEU A 74 11.14 -5.85 -2.57
N LYS A 75 10.40 -6.65 -3.34
CA LYS A 75 10.20 -8.07 -3.04
C LYS A 75 11.44 -8.93 -3.28
N ASN A 76 12.33 -8.51 -4.17
CA ASN A 76 13.56 -9.23 -4.48
C ASN A 76 14.68 -8.92 -3.48
N THR A 77 14.62 -7.74 -2.84
CA THR A 77 15.66 -7.24 -1.93
C THR A 77 15.32 -7.35 -0.45
N GLY A 78 14.07 -7.66 -0.09
CA GLY A 78 13.56 -7.78 1.29
C GLY A 78 13.65 -9.18 1.91
#